data_AF-A0AAQ4P814-F1
#
_entry.id   AF-A0AAQ4P814-F1
#
_cell.length_a   1.000
_cell.length_b   1.000
_cell.length_c   1.000
_cell.angle_alpha   90.00
_cell.angle_beta   90.00
_cell.angle_gamma   90.00
#
_symmetry.space_group_name_H-M   'P 1'
#
loop_
_entity.id
_entity.type
_entity.pdbx_description
1 polymer ?
#
loop_
_entity_poly.entity_id
_entity_poly.type
_entity_poly.pdbx_seq_one_letter_code
_entity_poly.pdbx_strand_id
1 'polypeptide(L)'
;MLICEALNSLPISIQRKHHRERNAWRCSPSSRADGLCRRARHAHAPQTRARGSTRAACELFSHLTYSSSFEPVIVKAYRMSHRSSRGTAFSEMFMKNDPSRPADSHRDPSTLSSPTKDQFSHQGKKTFKRGYASKPPVSSKVLIDKYTEGELDAVSLVHQLSSILEFHLEMKETVTTGNLPGLYFAFCVVIDGVEYKTGIGITKKEARQKAAQLALLDFLPTLESPKFLLPEASDVPPPLPVKEKLSISDMHEKTCSVNLQISNAVRDQLTKQMNSHPEFSPCAGTTAAFIIQTSSGCEAVALGTGNFNAKESASTGGRIVHDSHALVSARRSLMRFLYRHLLMFFSKTANLTEKSVFEQSGSGLLSLKSGITLHLYVNQLPKGAAQIPSQLRLNPLSISAWQFNNEISLHLSVEGKVFSVFSSTFDHSASKVVSMSATDKLTQWQVLGFQGALLSHFIEPVYVHSILVGNVGCSDVRGLKMSVSQRVEGITSQLPMFYCMMTPHISLVPAVASNTSDRGQFTLGINWSEGDSSLEVVDGLAGRAVEQSPFKSSPSLASRLCKAAMLHRFKLVAKEARRLDLLATSSYREAKRMAKPYQEAKNVLRAHLLQQGFGPWLEKHSVSDNFNM
;
A
#
# COMPACT_ATOMS: atom_id res chain seq x y z
N MET A 1 40.59 -9.61 -10.23
CA MET A 1 41.32 -10.82 -9.79
C MET A 1 41.05 -10.97 -8.30
N LEU A 2 40.60 -12.15 -7.85
CA LEU A 2 39.81 -12.42 -6.63
C LEU A 2 38.28 -12.24 -6.75
N ILE A 3 37.68 -12.88 -7.76
CA ILE A 3 36.36 -13.54 -7.67
C ILE A 3 36.40 -14.71 -8.67
N CYS A 4 37.00 -15.85 -8.28
CA CYS A 4 36.95 -17.06 -9.11
C CYS A 4 37.04 -18.38 -8.32
N GLU A 5 36.79 -18.39 -7.01
CA GLU A 5 36.79 -19.62 -6.21
C GLU A 5 35.56 -19.66 -5.30
N ALA A 6 34.42 -20.06 -5.85
CA ALA A 6 33.28 -20.64 -5.10
C ALA A 6 32.17 -21.19 -6.03
N LEU A 7 32.53 -21.77 -7.19
CA LEU A 7 31.58 -22.46 -8.08
C LEU A 7 32.00 -23.90 -8.40
N ASN A 8 32.69 -24.57 -7.47
CA ASN A 8 33.02 -25.98 -7.56
C ASN A 8 32.62 -26.74 -6.29
N SER A 9 31.31 -26.94 -6.09
CA SER A 9 30.83 -27.93 -5.12
C SER A 9 29.35 -28.28 -5.31
N LEU A 10 28.92 -28.77 -6.49
CA LEU A 10 27.68 -29.57 -6.61
C LEU A 10 27.80 -30.64 -7.72
N PRO A 11 27.22 -31.85 -7.54
CA PRO A 11 27.60 -33.07 -8.26
C PRO A 11 27.00 -33.27 -9.66
N ILE A 12 27.74 -34.04 -10.46
CA ILE A 12 27.54 -34.37 -11.88
C ILE A 12 26.42 -35.42 -12.01
N SER A 13 25.16 -34.99 -12.10
CA SER A 13 24.07 -35.86 -12.59
C SER A 13 22.93 -35.13 -13.32
N ILE A 14 23.03 -33.81 -13.52
CA ILE A 14 21.96 -33.00 -14.15
C ILE A 14 22.42 -32.36 -15.49
N GLN A 15 23.63 -32.67 -15.99
CA GLN A 15 24.10 -32.17 -17.29
C GLN A 15 23.75 -33.03 -18.52
N ARG A 16 23.07 -34.19 -18.37
CA ARG A 16 22.72 -35.07 -19.50
C ARG A 16 21.26 -35.02 -19.98
N LYS A 17 20.42 -34.12 -19.45
CA LYS A 17 19.01 -33.96 -19.90
C LYS A 17 18.74 -32.73 -20.77
N HIS A 18 19.66 -31.78 -20.88
CA HIS A 18 19.42 -30.53 -21.64
C HIS A 18 19.89 -30.54 -23.10
N HIS A 19 20.48 -31.64 -23.59
CA HIS A 19 21.06 -31.70 -24.93
C HIS A 19 20.22 -32.49 -25.97
N ARG A 20 18.99 -32.92 -25.62
CA ARG A 20 18.17 -33.82 -26.48
C ARG A 20 16.81 -33.30 -26.96
N GLU A 21 16.46 -32.03 -26.75
CA GLU A 21 15.15 -31.49 -27.21
C GLU A 21 15.25 -30.22 -28.08
N ARG A 22 16.41 -29.96 -28.69
CA ARG A 22 16.60 -28.75 -29.52
C ARG A 22 16.86 -29.01 -31.01
N ASN A 23 16.57 -30.21 -31.51
CA ASN A 23 16.63 -30.54 -32.93
C ASN A 23 15.41 -31.39 -33.32
N ALA A 24 14.30 -30.73 -33.64
CA ALA A 24 13.23 -31.35 -34.42
C ALA A 24 12.43 -30.27 -35.17
N TRP A 25 12.51 -30.31 -36.50
CA TRP A 25 11.56 -29.76 -37.50
C TRP A 25 11.74 -28.34 -38.05
N ARG A 26 12.60 -28.23 -39.07
CA ARG A 26 12.43 -27.52 -40.37
C ARG A 26 13.09 -28.45 -41.42
N CYS A 27 12.50 -28.90 -42.54
CA CYS A 27 11.97 -28.17 -43.71
C CYS A 27 11.24 -29.18 -44.67
N SER A 28 10.02 -28.89 -45.16
CA SER A 28 9.64 -28.61 -46.59
C SER A 28 9.05 -29.83 -47.38
N PRO A 29 8.62 -29.72 -48.67
CA PRO A 29 7.26 -29.34 -49.13
C PRO A 29 6.64 -30.29 -50.23
N SER A 30 5.33 -30.18 -50.58
CA SER A 30 4.80 -30.26 -51.99
C SER A 30 3.26 -30.43 -52.15
N SER A 31 2.66 -29.54 -52.99
CA SER A 31 1.62 -29.73 -54.05
C SER A 31 0.23 -30.34 -53.72
N ARG A 32 -0.94 -29.98 -54.33
CA ARG A 32 -1.27 -29.27 -55.59
C ARG A 32 -2.82 -28.99 -55.68
N ALA A 33 -3.20 -27.99 -56.50
CA ALA A 33 -4.41 -27.86 -57.36
C ALA A 33 -5.81 -27.63 -56.70
N ASP A 34 -6.78 -26.84 -57.22
CA ASP A 34 -6.94 -26.15 -58.52
C ASP A 34 -8.13 -25.12 -58.51
N GLY A 35 -8.11 -24.17 -59.48
CA GLY A 35 -9.26 -23.49 -60.13
C GLY A 35 -9.75 -22.15 -59.53
N LEU A 36 -10.08 -21.07 -60.26
CA LEU A 36 -10.23 -20.79 -61.70
C LEU A 36 -10.45 -19.26 -61.92
N CYS A 37 -9.82 -18.69 -62.97
CA CYS A 37 -10.26 -17.60 -63.91
C CYS A 37 -10.90 -16.28 -63.37
N ARG A 38 -10.64 -15.05 -63.89
CA ARG A 38 -10.42 -14.57 -65.28
C ARG A 38 -10.11 -13.04 -65.31
N ARG A 39 -9.18 -12.64 -66.21
CA ARG A 39 -9.14 -11.44 -67.13
C ARG A 39 -9.40 -10.01 -66.59
N ALA A 40 -8.80 -8.91 -67.08
CA ALA A 40 -7.82 -8.59 -68.13
C ALA A 40 -7.49 -7.06 -68.10
N ARG A 41 -6.23 -6.70 -68.46
CA ARG A 41 -5.71 -5.60 -69.35
C ARG A 41 -6.32 -4.17 -69.30
N HIS A 42 -5.68 -3.03 -69.57
CA HIS A 42 -4.52 -2.58 -70.36
C HIS A 42 -4.12 -1.15 -69.85
N ALA A 43 -2.83 -0.84 -69.67
CA ALA A 43 -1.99 0.09 -70.48
C ALA A 43 -2.29 1.61 -70.40
N HIS A 44 -1.34 2.41 -69.92
CA HIS A 44 -0.64 3.48 -70.69
C HIS A 44 0.43 4.21 -69.84
N ALA A 45 1.63 4.33 -70.41
CA ALA A 45 2.67 5.33 -70.10
C ALA A 45 2.66 6.36 -71.28
N PRO A 46 3.35 7.55 -71.26
CA PRO A 46 4.79 7.70 -70.94
C PRO A 46 5.31 9.03 -70.31
N GLN A 47 6.53 8.92 -69.77
CA GLN A 47 7.72 9.82 -69.66
C GLN A 47 7.67 11.37 -69.74
N THR A 48 8.47 12.03 -68.88
CA THR A 48 9.61 12.96 -69.19
C THR A 48 10.39 13.30 -67.89
N ARG A 49 11.68 12.89 -67.73
CA ARG A 49 12.96 13.67 -67.70
C ARG A 49 12.90 15.05 -67.01
N ALA A 50 13.81 15.47 -66.10
CA ALA A 50 15.29 15.45 -66.11
C ALA A 50 15.86 15.53 -64.65
N ARG A 51 16.93 14.80 -64.27
CA ARG A 51 18.38 15.17 -64.15
C ARG A 51 18.65 16.53 -63.46
N GLY A 52 19.60 16.68 -62.52
CA GLY A 52 20.70 15.84 -62.03
C GLY A 52 21.29 16.43 -60.71
N SER A 53 21.97 15.62 -59.89
CA SER A 53 23.46 15.53 -59.78
C SER A 53 24.00 16.56 -58.76
N THR A 54 24.90 16.29 -57.79
CA THR A 54 25.83 15.17 -57.54
C THR A 54 26.49 15.34 -56.15
N ARG A 55 26.84 14.20 -55.52
CA ARG A 55 28.08 13.80 -54.79
C ARG A 55 28.92 14.89 -54.08
N ALA A 56 29.45 14.67 -52.86
CA ALA A 56 30.50 13.72 -52.44
C ALA A 56 30.80 14.01 -50.94
N ALA A 57 31.51 13.25 -50.10
CA ALA A 57 32.11 11.92 -50.06
C ALA A 57 32.49 11.65 -48.58
N CYS A 58 32.67 10.36 -48.25
CA CYS A 58 33.22 9.85 -47.00
C CYS A 58 34.76 9.87 -46.96
N GLU A 59 35.26 9.61 -45.75
CA GLU A 59 36.59 9.10 -45.33
C GLU A 59 37.62 10.12 -44.83
N LEU A 60 38.01 9.97 -43.55
CA LEU A 60 39.36 9.56 -43.15
C LEU A 60 39.40 9.17 -41.66
N PHE A 61 40.14 8.09 -41.39
CA PHE A 61 40.47 7.53 -40.08
C PHE A 61 41.86 8.01 -39.65
N SER A 62 42.12 7.94 -38.33
CA SER A 62 43.42 7.69 -37.64
C SER A 62 43.99 8.80 -36.70
N HIS A 63 43.92 8.45 -35.40
CA HIS A 63 45.01 8.35 -34.40
C HIS A 63 45.67 9.58 -33.70
N LEU A 64 45.79 9.40 -32.37
CA LEU A 64 46.71 9.99 -31.36
C LEU A 64 46.27 11.37 -30.79
N THR A 65 46.32 11.69 -29.50
CA THR A 65 47.07 11.13 -28.34
C THR A 65 46.44 11.58 -27.00
N TYR A 66 46.74 10.79 -25.98
CA TYR A 66 46.60 11.01 -24.54
C TYR A 66 47.05 12.40 -24.05
N SER A 67 46.30 13.01 -23.12
CA SER A 67 46.83 13.92 -22.10
C SER A 67 45.87 13.98 -20.91
N SER A 68 46.26 13.24 -19.88
CA SER A 68 45.70 13.22 -18.53
C SER A 68 46.17 14.41 -17.71
N SER A 69 45.25 15.09 -17.02
CA SER A 69 45.57 15.91 -15.83
C SER A 69 44.36 15.94 -14.91
N PHE A 70 44.27 14.94 -14.02
CA PHE A 70 43.43 14.95 -12.84
C PHE A 70 44.36 15.11 -11.63
N GLU A 71 44.24 16.24 -10.93
CA GLU A 71 44.83 16.43 -9.60
C GLU A 71 44.06 15.63 -8.54
N PRO A 72 44.73 15.01 -7.56
CA PRO A 72 44.08 14.30 -6.47
C PRO A 72 43.70 15.25 -5.33
N VAL A 73 42.40 15.32 -5.01
CA VAL A 73 41.94 15.91 -3.74
C VAL A 73 42.19 14.91 -2.61
N ILE A 74 43.12 15.27 -1.73
CA ILE A 74 43.45 14.57 -0.50
C ILE A 74 42.29 14.65 0.48
N VAL A 75 41.70 13.50 0.83
CA VAL A 75 40.74 13.35 1.92
C VAL A 75 41.52 13.30 3.26
N LYS A 76 41.53 14.40 4.01
CA LYS A 76 41.98 14.43 5.40
C LYS A 76 40.90 13.81 6.29
N ALA A 77 41.15 12.59 6.78
CA ALA A 77 40.42 11.98 7.87
C ALA A 77 40.78 12.67 9.20
N TYR A 78 39.79 13.29 9.86
CA TYR A 78 39.93 13.73 11.25
C TYR A 78 39.75 12.54 12.18
N ARG A 79 40.85 12.11 12.78
CA ARG A 79 40.92 11.12 13.87
C ARG A 79 41.02 11.91 15.17
N MET A 80 39.93 12.07 15.91
CA MET A 80 40.00 12.59 17.27
C MET A 80 40.27 11.45 18.25
N SER A 81 41.47 11.46 18.81
CA SER A 81 41.83 10.72 20.02
C SER A 81 41.43 11.56 21.24
N HIS A 82 40.71 10.97 22.18
CA HIS A 82 40.80 11.42 23.58
C HIS A 82 41.16 10.23 24.47
N ARG A 83 42.26 10.44 25.20
CA ARG A 83 42.90 9.56 26.15
C ARG A 83 42.37 9.92 27.54
N SER A 84 41.91 8.89 28.26
CA SER A 84 41.91 8.68 29.72
C SER A 84 41.60 9.86 30.66
N SER A 85 40.55 9.69 31.47
CA SER A 85 40.66 9.91 32.91
C SER A 85 39.97 8.76 33.66
N ARG A 86 40.66 8.25 34.68
CA ARG A 86 40.17 7.31 35.69
C ARG A 86 39.48 8.10 36.81
N GLY A 87 38.44 7.53 37.42
CA GLY A 87 37.84 8.03 38.65
C GLY A 87 36.70 7.16 39.16
N THR A 88 37.06 6.13 39.94
CA THR A 88 36.37 5.55 41.13
C THR A 88 34.89 5.92 41.36
N ALA A 89 33.94 4.98 41.28
CA ALA A 89 33.55 4.00 42.30
C ALA A 89 32.88 4.60 43.55
N PHE A 90 31.58 4.33 43.74
CA PHE A 90 30.92 4.17 45.04
C PHE A 90 29.63 3.35 44.86
N SER A 91 29.74 2.05 45.10
CA SER A 91 28.66 1.18 45.57
C SER A 91 29.29 0.33 46.66
N GLU A 92 28.87 0.51 47.91
CA GLU A 92 28.98 -0.52 48.93
C GLU A 92 28.14 -0.17 50.16
N MET A 93 27.84 -1.23 50.92
CA MET A 93 27.15 -1.34 52.23
C MET A 93 25.80 -2.08 52.13
N PHE A 94 25.58 -3.28 52.70
CA PHE A 94 26.38 -4.11 53.61
C PHE A 94 25.87 -5.58 53.58
N MET A 95 26.81 -6.52 53.41
CA MET A 95 27.10 -7.76 54.18
C MET A 95 26.05 -8.87 54.51
N LYS A 96 26.50 -10.09 54.15
CA LYS A 96 26.70 -11.31 55.01
C LYS A 96 25.46 -12.20 55.25
N ASN A 97 25.48 -13.53 55.13
CA ASN A 97 26.52 -14.54 55.37
C ASN A 97 26.33 -15.77 54.45
N ASP A 98 27.44 -16.46 54.16
CA ASP A 98 27.55 -17.88 53.77
C ASP A 98 27.86 -18.69 55.07
N PRO A 99 27.73 -20.03 55.16
CA PRO A 99 28.71 -20.89 54.49
C PRO A 99 28.23 -22.28 53.98
N SER A 100 28.88 -22.71 52.88
CA SER A 100 29.55 -24.01 52.66
C SER A 100 28.76 -25.31 52.36
N ARG A 101 28.83 -25.71 51.06
CA ARG A 101 29.26 -27.00 50.40
C ARG A 101 29.68 -28.21 51.27
N PRO A 102 29.84 -29.47 50.75
CA PRO A 102 30.00 -29.95 49.34
C PRO A 102 29.16 -31.21 48.94
N ALA A 103 28.86 -31.45 47.65
CA ALA A 103 29.52 -32.32 46.64
C ALA A 103 29.47 -33.86 46.84
N ASP A 104 29.25 -34.53 45.70
CA ASP A 104 29.67 -35.88 45.28
C ASP A 104 28.73 -37.11 45.29
N SER A 105 28.38 -37.49 44.04
CA SER A 105 28.68 -38.78 43.40
C SER A 105 27.77 -40.01 43.57
N HIS A 106 27.32 -40.50 42.41
CA HIS A 106 27.15 -41.89 41.95
C HIS A 106 26.86 -43.03 42.96
N ARG A 107 25.74 -43.73 42.76
CA ARG A 107 25.67 -45.18 42.37
C ARG A 107 24.23 -45.72 42.43
N ASP A 108 23.74 -46.23 41.30
CA ASP A 108 22.88 -47.42 41.23
C ASP A 108 23.73 -48.68 41.59
N PRO A 109 23.21 -49.92 41.83
CA PRO A 109 21.89 -50.44 41.42
C PRO A 109 21.20 -51.46 42.38
N SER A 110 20.02 -51.91 41.93
CA SER A 110 19.56 -53.32 41.91
C SER A 110 18.68 -53.91 43.04
N THR A 111 17.45 -54.25 42.61
CA THR A 111 16.76 -55.57 42.66
C THR A 111 16.08 -56.14 43.92
N LEU A 112 15.03 -56.93 43.59
CA LEU A 112 14.16 -57.82 44.38
C LEU A 112 13.03 -57.12 45.15
N SER A 113 11.77 -57.58 45.17
CA SER A 113 11.15 -58.83 44.74
C SER A 113 9.62 -58.70 44.89
N SER A 114 8.85 -59.25 43.96
CA SER A 114 7.45 -59.65 44.20
C SER A 114 7.42 -61.03 44.88
N PRO A 115 6.35 -61.39 45.60
CA PRO A 115 5.26 -62.19 45.01
C PRO A 115 3.87 -61.73 45.56
N THR A 116 2.68 -62.13 45.10
CA THR A 116 2.19 -63.50 44.89
C THR A 116 0.85 -63.46 44.13
N LYS A 117 0.61 -64.50 43.33
CA LYS A 117 -0.62 -64.81 42.59
C LYS A 117 -1.71 -65.35 43.52
N ASP A 118 -2.97 -65.24 43.10
CA ASP A 118 -3.90 -66.38 43.17
C ASP A 118 -4.88 -66.41 41.98
N GLN A 119 -5.12 -67.64 41.52
CA GLN A 119 -5.94 -68.06 40.39
C GLN A 119 -7.32 -68.52 40.87
N PHE A 120 -8.36 -68.43 40.04
CA PHE A 120 -9.26 -69.55 39.72
C PHE A 120 -10.09 -69.26 38.46
N SER A 121 -10.42 -70.33 37.74
CA SER A 121 -10.78 -70.41 36.32
C SER A 121 -12.23 -70.85 36.07
N HIS A 122 -12.60 -70.89 34.77
CA HIS A 122 -13.77 -71.45 34.07
C HIS A 122 -14.90 -70.45 33.73
N GLN A 123 -15.53 -70.43 32.55
CA GLN A 123 -15.29 -71.01 31.22
C GLN A 123 -16.38 -70.38 30.31
N GLY A 124 -16.05 -69.97 29.08
CA GLY A 124 -17.05 -69.45 28.14
C GLY A 124 -16.44 -68.92 26.85
N LYS A 125 -16.09 -69.83 25.93
CA LYS A 125 -15.64 -69.50 24.57
C LYS A 125 -16.77 -68.82 23.79
N LYS A 126 -16.58 -67.56 23.38
CA LYS A 126 -17.10 -67.00 22.12
C LYS A 126 -16.01 -66.14 21.47
N THR A 127 -15.55 -66.61 20.33
CA THR A 127 -14.73 -65.86 19.36
C THR A 127 -15.48 -64.63 18.88
N PHE A 128 -14.97 -63.43 19.17
CA PHE A 128 -15.31 -62.20 18.45
C PHE A 128 -14.03 -61.44 18.11
N LYS A 129 -13.77 -61.27 16.82
CA LYS A 129 -12.76 -60.36 16.28
C LYS A 129 -13.04 -58.95 16.82
N ARG A 130 -12.12 -58.36 17.57
CA ARG A 130 -12.20 -56.95 17.95
C ARG A 130 -11.60 -56.11 16.83
N GLY A 131 -12.46 -55.66 15.92
CA GLY A 131 -12.15 -54.60 14.98
C GLY A 131 -11.84 -53.31 15.74
N TYR A 132 -10.88 -52.55 15.25
CA TYR A 132 -10.67 -51.16 15.63
C TYR A 132 -11.95 -50.37 15.35
N ALA A 133 -12.66 -49.96 16.40
CA ALA A 133 -13.77 -49.03 16.30
C ALA A 133 -13.24 -47.62 16.58
N SER A 134 -13.00 -46.85 15.53
CA SER A 134 -12.80 -45.40 15.59
C SER A 134 -14.05 -44.74 16.15
N LYS A 135 -13.93 -44.00 17.26
CA LYS A 135 -14.99 -43.10 17.73
C LYS A 135 -15.24 -42.01 16.68
N PRO A 136 -16.51 -41.59 16.43
CA PRO A 136 -16.80 -40.51 15.49
C PRO A 136 -16.22 -39.18 16.01
N PRO A 137 -15.79 -38.26 15.12
CA PRO A 137 -15.27 -36.96 15.51
C PRO A 137 -16.41 -36.11 16.08
N VAL A 138 -16.26 -35.66 17.32
CA VAL A 138 -17.21 -34.72 17.96
C VAL A 138 -17.10 -33.38 17.22
N SER A 139 -18.20 -32.90 16.65
CA SER A 139 -18.27 -31.62 15.95
C SER A 139 -18.03 -30.46 16.90
N SER A 140 -17.26 -29.45 16.47
CA SER A 140 -16.95 -28.24 17.25
C SER A 140 -18.20 -27.51 17.75
N LYS A 141 -19.30 -27.54 16.98
CA LYS A 141 -20.59 -26.95 17.37
C LYS A 141 -21.17 -27.59 18.63
N VAL A 142 -21.11 -28.91 18.75
CA VAL A 142 -21.64 -29.65 19.91
C VAL A 142 -20.91 -29.29 21.21
N LEU A 143 -19.62 -28.93 21.13
CA LEU A 143 -18.85 -28.50 22.29
C LEU A 143 -19.18 -27.06 22.71
N ILE A 144 -19.45 -26.18 21.74
CA ILE A 144 -19.86 -24.80 21.97
C ILE A 144 -21.27 -24.78 22.60
N ASP A 145 -22.18 -25.63 22.12
CA ASP A 145 -23.53 -25.77 22.68
C ASP A 145 -23.47 -26.23 24.14
N LYS A 146 -22.69 -27.27 24.45
CA LYS A 146 -22.50 -27.77 25.83
C LYS A 146 -21.89 -26.74 26.78
N TYR A 147 -20.99 -25.89 26.30
CA TYR A 147 -20.46 -24.78 27.08
C TYR A 147 -21.51 -23.70 27.33
N THR A 148 -22.32 -23.38 26.31
CA THR A 148 -23.40 -22.39 26.40
C THR A 148 -24.52 -22.84 27.35
N GLU A 149 -24.78 -24.14 27.42
CA GLU A 149 -25.71 -24.78 28.37
C GLU A 149 -25.11 -24.95 29.78
N GLY A 150 -23.84 -24.59 29.99
CA GLY A 150 -23.16 -24.66 31.28
C GLY A 150 -22.70 -26.08 31.69
N GLU A 151 -22.78 -27.06 30.79
CA GLU A 151 -22.32 -28.44 31.03
C GLU A 151 -20.79 -28.60 30.91
N LEU A 152 -20.12 -27.66 30.24
CA LEU A 152 -18.68 -27.69 30.02
C LEU A 152 -17.99 -26.44 30.58
N ASP A 153 -16.86 -26.65 31.24
CA ASP A 153 -16.03 -25.59 31.79
C ASP A 153 -15.21 -24.86 30.71
N ALA A 154 -15.00 -23.54 30.87
CA ALA A 154 -14.28 -22.71 29.90
C ALA A 154 -12.87 -23.22 29.58
N VAL A 155 -12.12 -23.66 30.58
CA VAL A 155 -10.76 -24.20 30.38
C VAL A 155 -10.83 -25.50 29.58
N SER A 156 -11.81 -26.35 29.90
CA SER A 156 -12.02 -27.62 29.20
C SER A 156 -12.43 -27.42 27.74
N LEU A 157 -13.29 -26.43 27.45
CA LEU A 157 -13.69 -26.11 26.09
C LEU A 157 -12.49 -25.64 25.25
N VAL A 158 -11.67 -24.71 25.74
CA VAL A 158 -10.51 -24.22 24.96
C VAL A 158 -9.52 -25.36 24.68
N HIS A 159 -9.28 -26.25 25.65
CA HIS A 159 -8.44 -27.44 25.43
C HIS A 159 -9.04 -28.42 24.42
N GLN A 160 -10.34 -28.71 24.47
CA GLN A 160 -10.99 -29.60 23.51
C GLN A 160 -11.05 -28.99 22.11
N LEU A 161 -11.32 -27.68 22.00
CA LEU A 161 -11.24 -26.95 20.73
C LEU A 161 -9.81 -26.96 20.18
N SER A 162 -8.77 -26.86 21.02
CA SER A 162 -7.37 -26.93 20.57
C SER A 162 -7.04 -28.27 19.91
N SER A 163 -7.58 -29.35 20.46
CA SER A 163 -7.36 -30.70 19.93
C SER A 163 -8.14 -30.98 18.64
N ILE A 164 -9.31 -30.34 18.46
CA ILE A 164 -10.18 -30.54 17.29
C ILE A 164 -9.81 -29.61 16.13
N LEU A 165 -9.46 -28.36 16.44
CA LEU A 165 -9.12 -27.32 15.46
C LEU A 165 -7.60 -27.21 15.24
N GLU A 166 -6.82 -28.07 15.90
CA GLU A 166 -5.35 -28.17 15.78
C GLU A 166 -4.58 -26.86 16.01
N PHE A 167 -5.03 -26.02 16.95
CA PHE A 167 -4.31 -24.81 17.36
C PHE A 167 -3.44 -25.05 18.60
N HIS A 168 -2.36 -24.30 18.73
CA HIS A 168 -1.49 -24.33 19.90
C HIS A 168 -2.08 -23.51 21.04
N LEU A 169 -2.32 -24.14 22.19
CA LEU A 169 -2.87 -23.51 23.38
C LEU A 169 -1.84 -23.48 24.51
N GLU A 170 -1.58 -22.29 25.03
CA GLU A 170 -0.73 -22.08 26.20
C GLU A 170 -1.44 -21.18 27.22
N MET A 171 -1.33 -21.47 28.51
CA MET A 171 -1.81 -20.59 29.59
C MET A 171 -0.62 -20.02 30.34
N LYS A 172 -0.30 -18.74 30.11
CA LYS A 172 0.85 -18.07 30.70
C LYS A 172 0.45 -17.30 31.95
N GLU A 173 1.29 -17.41 32.98
CA GLU A 173 1.18 -16.57 34.18
C GLU A 173 1.75 -15.18 33.85
N THR A 174 0.96 -14.12 34.03
CA THR A 174 1.32 -12.74 33.71
C THR A 174 1.51 -11.91 34.96
N VAL A 175 2.23 -10.79 34.84
CA VAL A 175 2.47 -9.87 35.98
C VAL A 175 1.24 -9.01 36.20
N THR A 176 0.81 -8.84 37.46
CA THR A 176 -0.32 -7.97 37.81
C THR A 176 -0.01 -6.52 37.45
N THR A 177 -0.68 -5.95 36.46
CA THR A 177 -0.57 -4.53 36.11
C THR A 177 -1.32 -3.67 37.14
N GLY A 178 -0.59 -3.12 38.11
CA GLY A 178 -0.98 -1.93 38.90
C GLY A 178 -1.84 -2.14 40.16
N ASN A 179 -1.31 -1.71 41.32
CA ASN A 179 -1.96 -1.27 42.57
C ASN A 179 -3.28 -1.91 43.03
N LEU A 180 -3.38 -3.26 43.04
CA LEU A 180 -4.45 -3.95 43.75
C LEU A 180 -3.93 -4.51 45.10
N PRO A 181 -4.51 -4.14 46.25
CA PRO A 181 -4.11 -4.71 47.54
C PRO A 181 -4.64 -6.15 47.67
N GLY A 182 -3.77 -7.15 47.49
CA GLY A 182 -4.08 -8.57 47.71
C GLY A 182 -3.16 -9.54 46.93
N LEU A 183 -3.10 -10.80 47.35
CA LEU A 183 -2.42 -11.88 46.61
C LEU A 183 -3.33 -12.39 45.49
N TYR A 184 -3.19 -11.82 44.29
CA TYR A 184 -3.92 -12.24 43.10
C TYR A 184 -3.02 -12.98 42.12
N PHE A 185 -3.59 -13.96 41.41
CA PHE A 185 -2.95 -14.60 40.27
C PHE A 185 -3.52 -14.02 38.98
N ALA A 186 -2.64 -13.79 38.01
CA ALA A 186 -2.99 -13.29 36.69
C ALA A 186 -2.55 -14.31 35.64
N PHE A 187 -3.47 -14.75 34.80
CA PHE A 187 -3.20 -15.67 33.70
C PHE A 187 -3.75 -15.08 32.40
N CYS A 188 -3.03 -15.26 31.30
CA CYS A 188 -3.58 -15.06 29.96
C CYS A 188 -3.61 -16.40 29.22
N VAL A 189 -4.62 -16.55 28.37
CA VAL A 189 -4.68 -17.65 27.40
C VAL A 189 -4.02 -17.17 26.13
N VAL A 190 -3.15 -18.00 25.57
CA VAL A 190 -2.43 -17.77 24.34
C VAL A 190 -2.86 -18.84 23.34
N ILE A 191 -3.63 -18.44 22.32
CA ILE A 191 -4.02 -19.34 21.23
C ILE A 191 -3.22 -18.94 19.99
N ASP A 192 -2.42 -19.86 19.46
CA ASP A 192 -1.53 -19.65 18.31
C ASP A 192 -0.61 -18.43 18.44
N GLY A 193 -0.13 -18.16 19.67
CA GLY A 193 0.75 -17.02 19.96
C GLY A 193 0.02 -15.68 20.16
N VAL A 194 -1.30 -15.63 20.03
CA VAL A 194 -2.12 -14.44 20.34
C VAL A 194 -2.47 -14.45 21.82
N GLU A 195 -2.00 -13.47 22.58
CA GLU A 195 -2.36 -13.31 23.99
C GLU A 195 -3.74 -12.66 24.13
N TYR A 196 -4.64 -13.37 24.79
CA TYR A 196 -5.99 -12.88 25.10
C TYR A 196 -6.00 -12.14 26.43
N LYS A 197 -7.10 -11.43 26.71
CA LYS A 197 -7.25 -10.63 27.93
C LYS A 197 -6.92 -11.45 29.19
N THR A 198 -6.16 -10.83 30.08
CA THR A 198 -5.71 -11.47 31.32
C THR A 198 -6.89 -11.67 32.29
N GLY A 199 -7.08 -12.91 32.73
CA GLY A 199 -7.97 -13.26 33.83
C GLY A 199 -7.26 -13.12 35.18
N ILE A 200 -7.91 -12.44 36.12
CA ILE A 200 -7.41 -12.24 37.48
C ILE A 200 -8.31 -13.00 38.46
N GLY A 201 -7.71 -13.77 39.38
CA GLY A 201 -8.42 -14.50 40.43
C GLY A 201 -7.60 -14.58 41.72
N ILE A 202 -8.25 -14.91 42.83
CA ILE A 202 -7.57 -15.10 44.13
C ILE A 202 -6.85 -16.45 44.21
N THR A 203 -7.16 -17.37 43.29
CA THR A 203 -6.45 -18.65 43.10
C THR A 203 -5.99 -18.81 41.66
N LYS A 204 -4.92 -19.59 41.41
CA LYS A 204 -4.47 -19.91 40.05
C LYS A 204 -5.57 -20.57 39.20
N LYS A 205 -6.43 -21.38 39.83
CA LYS A 205 -7.56 -22.03 39.15
C LYS A 205 -8.58 -21.01 38.65
N GLU A 206 -8.98 -20.07 39.49
CA GLU A 206 -9.93 -19.01 39.15
C GLU A 206 -9.36 -18.04 38.10
N ALA A 207 -8.07 -17.69 38.22
CA ALA A 207 -7.40 -16.83 37.24
C ALA A 207 -7.38 -17.46 35.84
N ARG A 208 -7.04 -18.76 35.74
CA ARG A 208 -7.09 -19.52 34.46
C ARG A 208 -8.50 -19.66 33.92
N GLN A 209 -9.47 -19.92 34.79
CA GLN A 209 -10.88 -19.98 34.44
C GLN A 209 -11.34 -18.70 33.76
N LYS A 210 -11.05 -17.56 34.39
CA LYS A 210 -11.43 -16.24 33.91
C LYS A 210 -10.69 -15.87 32.62
N ALA A 211 -9.41 -16.27 32.51
CA ALA A 211 -8.63 -16.08 31.29
C ALA A 211 -9.21 -16.88 30.11
N ALA A 212 -9.63 -18.12 30.35
CA ALA A 212 -10.27 -18.96 29.34
C ALA A 212 -11.63 -18.43 28.89
N GLN A 213 -12.45 -17.93 29.83
CA GLN A 213 -13.73 -17.28 29.50
C GLN A 213 -13.53 -16.05 28.61
N LEU A 214 -12.59 -15.18 28.98
CA LEU A 214 -12.27 -13.98 28.21
C LEU A 214 -11.72 -14.33 26.82
N ALA A 215 -10.91 -15.38 26.70
CA ALA A 215 -10.42 -15.86 25.42
C ALA A 215 -11.52 -16.42 24.53
N LEU A 216 -12.44 -17.23 25.09
CA LEU A 216 -13.58 -17.79 24.35
C LEU A 216 -14.54 -16.71 23.84
N LEU A 217 -14.81 -15.67 24.64
CA LEU A 217 -15.66 -14.55 24.22
C LEU A 217 -15.13 -13.86 22.95
N ASP A 218 -13.81 -13.71 22.84
CA ASP A 218 -13.18 -13.09 21.69
C ASP A 218 -12.91 -14.12 20.55
N PHE A 219 -12.85 -15.42 20.84
CA PHE A 219 -12.50 -16.49 19.89
C PHE A 219 -13.69 -17.17 19.20
N LEU A 220 -14.81 -17.40 19.91
CA LEU A 220 -15.98 -18.08 19.34
C LEU A 220 -16.63 -17.34 18.15
N PRO A 221 -16.77 -16.00 18.15
CA PRO A 221 -17.32 -15.27 17.00
C PRO A 221 -16.48 -15.41 15.72
N THR A 222 -15.18 -15.72 15.85
CA THR A 222 -14.30 -16.01 14.71
C THR A 222 -14.50 -17.40 14.10
N LEU A 223 -15.15 -18.33 14.82
CA LEU A 223 -15.43 -19.70 14.33
C LEU A 223 -16.80 -19.83 13.66
N GLU A 224 -17.74 -18.94 14.00
CA GLU A 224 -19.14 -18.98 13.54
C GLU A 224 -19.42 -18.26 12.22
N SER A 225 -18.41 -17.98 11.39
CA SER A 225 -18.62 -17.44 10.04
C SER A 225 -18.49 -18.53 8.95
N PRO A 226 -19.59 -19.10 8.41
CA PRO A 226 -19.54 -19.89 7.19
C PRO A 226 -19.92 -19.07 5.94
N LYS A 227 -19.31 -19.47 4.83
CA LYS A 227 -19.51 -19.03 3.45
C LYS A 227 -20.96 -19.20 2.95
N PHE A 228 -21.35 -18.28 2.05
CA PHE A 228 -22.35 -18.35 0.96
C PHE A 228 -23.47 -19.39 1.03
N LEU A 229 -24.72 -18.92 1.02
CA LEU A 229 -25.83 -19.38 0.16
C LEU A 229 -26.96 -18.30 0.18
N LEU A 230 -27.51 -17.94 -1.00
CA LEU A 230 -28.87 -17.38 -1.17
C LEU A 230 -29.89 -18.56 -1.09
N PRO A 231 -31.21 -18.39 -0.84
CA PRO A 231 -32.10 -17.31 -1.35
C PRO A 231 -33.31 -16.85 -0.47
N GLU A 232 -33.97 -15.80 -0.98
CA GLU A 232 -35.41 -15.42 -0.91
C GLU A 232 -36.11 -14.81 0.34
N ALA A 233 -36.53 -13.55 0.12
CA ALA A 233 -37.78 -12.82 0.43
C ALA A 233 -38.65 -13.04 1.69
N SER A 234 -38.92 -11.89 2.32
CA SER A 234 -40.21 -11.34 2.82
C SER A 234 -40.50 -11.27 4.34
N ASP A 235 -40.93 -10.05 4.69
CA ASP A 235 -41.80 -9.58 5.78
C ASP A 235 -41.28 -9.27 7.21
N VAL A 236 -41.81 -8.15 7.71
CA VAL A 236 -41.34 -7.28 8.82
C VAL A 236 -42.00 -7.65 10.20
N PRO A 237 -41.84 -6.88 11.31
CA PRO A 237 -41.11 -7.23 12.55
C PRO A 237 -42.02 -7.43 13.79
N PRO A 238 -41.44 -7.62 15.01
CA PRO A 238 -41.84 -6.74 16.14
C PRO A 238 -40.70 -6.35 17.12
N PRO A 239 -40.94 -5.42 18.09
CA PRO A 239 -39.91 -4.58 18.70
C PRO A 239 -39.68 -4.72 20.24
N LEU A 240 -38.60 -4.04 20.72
CA LEU A 240 -38.24 -3.58 22.11
C LEU A 240 -37.59 -4.62 23.07
N PRO A 241 -36.79 -4.23 24.11
CA PRO A 241 -36.57 -2.90 24.69
C PRO A 241 -35.10 -2.44 24.90
N VAL A 242 -35.01 -1.14 25.19
CA VAL A 242 -33.84 -0.32 25.55
C VAL A 242 -33.13 -0.84 26.81
N LYS A 243 -31.79 -0.87 26.76
CA LYS A 243 -30.94 -0.78 27.96
C LYS A 243 -29.79 0.20 27.71
N GLU A 244 -29.89 1.36 28.35
CA GLU A 244 -28.90 2.42 28.34
C GLU A 244 -27.57 1.95 28.95
N LYS A 245 -26.47 2.27 28.26
CA LYS A 245 -25.14 2.38 28.88
C LYS A 245 -24.33 3.45 28.16
N LEU A 246 -24.38 4.66 28.74
CA LEU A 246 -23.36 5.72 28.81
C LEU A 246 -22.34 5.83 27.65
N SER A 247 -22.65 6.75 26.73
CA SER A 247 -21.79 7.76 26.07
C SER A 247 -20.40 7.38 25.53
N ILE A 248 -20.39 6.71 24.38
CA ILE A 248 -19.36 6.81 23.31
C ILE A 248 -19.98 7.33 21.98
N SER A 249 -21.30 7.55 21.94
CA SER A 249 -22.10 7.82 20.73
C SER A 249 -21.85 9.19 20.10
N ASP A 250 -21.58 10.25 20.87
CA ASP A 250 -21.49 11.61 20.33
C ASP A 250 -20.32 11.84 19.35
N MET A 251 -19.22 11.09 19.51
CA MET A 251 -18.08 11.17 18.58
C MET A 251 -18.33 10.32 17.32
N HIS A 252 -18.86 9.11 17.47
CA HIS A 252 -19.15 8.24 16.33
C HIS A 252 -20.31 8.76 15.46
N GLU A 253 -21.36 9.32 16.05
CA GLU A 253 -22.49 9.89 15.30
C GLU A 253 -22.08 11.14 14.53
N LYS A 254 -21.30 12.05 15.14
CA LYS A 254 -20.76 13.23 14.45
C LYS A 254 -19.80 12.85 13.32
N THR A 255 -18.90 11.90 13.54
CA THR A 255 -17.98 11.42 12.49
C THR A 255 -18.73 10.72 11.36
N CYS A 256 -19.79 9.97 11.65
CA CYS A 256 -20.63 9.34 10.63
C CYS A 256 -21.37 10.39 9.78
N SER A 257 -21.91 11.44 10.41
CA SER A 257 -22.58 12.56 9.74
C SER A 257 -21.64 13.33 8.80
N VAL A 258 -20.44 13.69 9.27
CA VAL A 258 -19.44 14.41 8.45
C VAL A 258 -18.96 13.55 7.29
N ASN A 259 -18.68 12.27 7.51
CA ASN A 259 -18.26 11.35 6.45
C ASN A 259 -19.34 11.19 5.37
N LEU A 260 -20.61 11.22 5.76
CA LEU A 260 -21.72 11.18 4.81
C LEU A 260 -21.82 12.49 4.02
N GLN A 261 -21.64 13.66 4.64
CA GLN A 261 -21.59 14.94 3.94
C GLN A 261 -20.46 14.98 2.90
N ILE A 262 -19.26 14.51 3.25
CA ILE A 262 -18.13 14.41 2.32
C ILE A 262 -18.49 13.48 1.15
N SER A 263 -19.07 12.31 1.44
CA SER A 263 -19.48 11.35 0.40
C SER A 263 -20.57 11.91 -0.51
N ASN A 264 -21.51 12.69 0.04
CA ASN A 264 -22.57 13.36 -0.71
C ASN A 264 -21.99 14.44 -1.63
N ALA A 265 -21.07 15.28 -1.15
CA ALA A 265 -20.42 16.28 -2.00
C ALA A 265 -19.70 15.65 -3.20
N VAL A 266 -19.07 14.49 -3.01
CA VAL A 266 -18.47 13.73 -4.13
C VAL A 266 -19.53 13.18 -5.07
N ARG A 267 -20.62 12.60 -4.54
CA ARG A 267 -21.72 12.06 -5.34
C ARG A 267 -22.38 13.16 -6.18
N ASP A 268 -22.65 14.31 -5.60
CA ASP A 268 -23.32 15.43 -6.27
C ASP A 268 -22.45 15.93 -7.42
N GLN A 269 -21.15 16.14 -7.15
CA GLN A 269 -20.21 16.58 -8.16
C GLN A 269 -20.02 15.52 -9.26
N LEU A 270 -19.89 14.24 -8.91
CA LEU A 270 -19.78 13.16 -9.88
C LEU A 270 -21.03 13.07 -10.75
N THR A 271 -22.22 13.08 -10.14
CA THR A 271 -23.51 13.02 -10.84
C THR A 271 -23.67 14.20 -11.80
N LYS A 272 -23.29 15.40 -11.37
CA LYS A 272 -23.25 16.59 -12.23
C LYS A 272 -22.39 16.37 -13.48
N GLN A 273 -21.17 15.86 -13.31
CA GLN A 273 -20.28 15.59 -14.45
C GLN A 273 -20.82 14.47 -15.36
N MET A 274 -21.37 13.40 -14.79
CA MET A 274 -21.89 12.26 -15.55
C MET A 274 -23.19 12.61 -16.29
N ASN A 275 -24.04 13.46 -15.74
CA ASN A 275 -25.26 13.92 -16.42
C ASN A 275 -24.94 14.84 -17.61
N SER A 276 -23.88 15.66 -17.51
CA SER A 276 -23.42 16.48 -18.64
C SER A 276 -22.75 15.66 -19.74
N HIS A 277 -22.15 14.51 -19.40
CA HIS A 277 -21.40 13.66 -20.31
C HIS A 277 -21.65 12.17 -20.04
N PRO A 278 -22.87 11.67 -20.35
CA PRO A 278 -23.27 10.29 -20.04
C PRO A 278 -22.42 9.22 -20.74
N GLU A 279 -21.78 9.56 -21.86
CA GLU A 279 -20.85 8.71 -22.60
C GLU A 279 -19.62 8.29 -21.78
N PHE A 280 -19.28 9.04 -20.73
CA PHE A 280 -18.17 8.72 -19.83
C PHE A 280 -18.62 8.16 -18.48
N SER A 281 -19.91 7.85 -18.30
CA SER A 281 -20.45 7.20 -17.09
C SER A 281 -19.72 5.93 -16.64
N PRO A 282 -19.13 5.08 -17.53
CA PRO A 282 -18.33 3.93 -17.09
C PRO A 282 -17.09 4.30 -16.26
N CYS A 283 -16.60 5.54 -16.33
CA CYS A 283 -15.50 6.03 -15.50
C CYS A 283 -15.82 6.05 -14.00
N ALA A 284 -17.11 6.25 -13.66
CA ALA A 284 -17.56 6.63 -12.32
C ALA A 284 -17.13 5.62 -11.24
N GLY A 285 -17.11 4.32 -11.57
CA GLY A 285 -16.76 3.25 -10.64
C GLY A 285 -15.35 3.35 -10.05
N THR A 286 -14.45 4.12 -10.67
CA THR A 286 -13.05 4.27 -10.22
C THR A 286 -12.78 5.61 -9.53
N THR A 287 -13.79 6.42 -9.26
CA THR A 287 -13.63 7.81 -8.79
C THR A 287 -12.73 7.96 -7.56
N ALA A 288 -11.83 8.95 -7.61
CA ALA A 288 -11.17 9.53 -6.46
C ALA A 288 -11.40 11.04 -6.47
N ALA A 289 -11.57 11.65 -5.29
CA ALA A 289 -11.84 13.07 -5.17
C ALA A 289 -11.21 13.67 -3.91
N PHE A 290 -10.82 14.94 -4.00
CA PHE A 290 -10.42 15.74 -2.86
C PHE A 290 -11.54 16.71 -2.50
N ILE A 291 -11.79 16.84 -1.20
CA ILE A 291 -12.90 17.60 -0.65
C ILE A 291 -12.32 18.59 0.36
N ILE A 292 -12.74 19.85 0.26
CA ILE A 292 -12.49 20.83 1.30
C ILE A 292 -13.73 20.91 2.19
N GLN A 293 -13.51 20.78 3.48
CA GLN A 293 -14.52 21.05 4.50
C GLN A 293 -14.17 22.37 5.18
N THR A 294 -15.19 23.22 5.31
CA THR A 294 -15.16 24.51 6.01
C THR A 294 -16.38 24.61 6.91
N SER A 295 -16.53 25.74 7.62
CA SER A 295 -17.75 26.04 8.39
C SER A 295 -19.01 26.12 7.52
N SER A 296 -18.88 26.40 6.21
CA SER A 296 -20.02 26.45 5.28
C SER A 296 -20.40 25.10 4.68
N GLY A 297 -19.64 24.03 4.94
CA GLY A 297 -19.93 22.68 4.45
C GLY A 297 -18.75 22.02 3.73
N CYS A 298 -19.06 20.95 2.99
CA CYS A 298 -18.10 20.15 2.24
C CYS A 298 -18.25 20.39 0.73
N GLU A 299 -17.14 20.66 0.04
CA GLU A 299 -17.11 20.87 -1.41
C GLU A 299 -16.03 20.00 -2.07
N ALA A 300 -16.38 19.26 -3.11
CA ALA A 300 -15.41 18.53 -3.93
C ALA A 300 -14.63 19.52 -4.81
N VAL A 301 -13.32 19.63 -4.60
CA VAL A 301 -12.46 20.61 -5.29
C VAL A 301 -11.64 20.00 -6.41
N ALA A 302 -11.47 18.68 -6.42
CA ALA A 302 -10.73 17.96 -7.46
C ALA A 302 -11.24 16.53 -7.60
N LEU A 303 -11.35 16.05 -8.83
CA LEU A 303 -11.82 14.71 -9.16
C LEU A 303 -10.93 14.08 -10.23
N GLY A 304 -10.76 12.76 -10.13
CA GLY A 304 -10.11 11.94 -11.14
C GLY A 304 -10.69 10.52 -11.17
N THR A 305 -10.74 9.92 -12.35
CA THR A 305 -11.02 8.49 -12.54
C THR A 305 -9.90 7.85 -13.37
N GLY A 306 -9.98 6.53 -13.55
CA GLY A 306 -9.06 5.77 -14.40
C GLY A 306 -8.24 4.73 -13.63
N ASN A 307 -7.61 3.82 -14.38
CA ASN A 307 -7.06 2.58 -13.83
C ASN A 307 -5.77 2.10 -14.51
N PHE A 308 -5.14 2.94 -15.33
CA PHE A 308 -4.07 2.55 -16.24
C PHE A 308 -2.82 3.44 -16.15
N ASN A 309 -1.69 2.88 -16.57
CA ASN A 309 -0.45 3.58 -16.84
C ASN A 309 -0.24 3.68 -18.35
N ALA A 310 0.44 4.74 -18.78
CA ALA A 310 0.78 4.90 -20.19
C ALA A 310 1.68 3.74 -20.65
N LYS A 311 1.51 3.29 -21.88
CA LYS A 311 2.35 2.25 -22.46
C LYS A 311 3.73 2.80 -22.85
N GLU A 312 3.76 4.01 -23.40
CA GLU A 312 4.94 4.64 -23.98
C GLU A 312 5.72 5.50 -22.97
N SER A 313 7.04 5.28 -22.86
CA SER A 313 7.91 5.91 -21.86
C SER A 313 8.67 7.15 -22.34
N ALA A 314 8.75 7.40 -23.65
CA ALA A 314 9.78 8.26 -24.23
C ALA A 314 9.30 9.64 -24.72
N SER A 315 8.49 10.37 -23.93
CA SER A 315 8.27 11.80 -24.22
C SER A 315 9.34 12.66 -23.57
N THR A 316 10.22 13.23 -24.39
CA THR A 316 11.24 14.22 -24.00
C THR A 316 10.65 15.57 -23.56
N GLY A 317 9.35 15.81 -23.75
CA GLY A 317 8.70 17.09 -23.45
C GLY A 317 7.78 17.08 -22.22
N GLY A 318 7.68 15.97 -21.48
CA GLY A 318 6.80 15.89 -20.31
C GLY A 318 5.30 16.05 -20.60
N ARG A 319 4.87 15.76 -21.84
CA ARG A 319 3.49 15.94 -22.33
C ARG A 319 2.60 14.70 -22.19
N ILE A 320 3.17 13.57 -21.79
CA ILE A 320 2.45 12.32 -21.53
C ILE A 320 2.18 12.17 -20.02
N VAL A 321 0.96 11.78 -19.67
CA VAL A 321 0.58 11.37 -18.32
C VAL A 321 0.95 9.91 -18.12
N HIS A 322 2.01 9.66 -17.35
CA HIS A 322 2.51 8.29 -17.11
C HIS A 322 1.60 7.41 -16.27
N ASP A 323 0.77 8.01 -15.42
CA ASP A 323 -0.11 7.30 -14.51
C ASP A 323 -1.42 8.06 -14.39
N SER A 324 -2.47 7.42 -14.87
CA SER A 324 -3.84 7.93 -14.91
C SER A 324 -4.76 7.11 -14.00
N HIS A 325 -4.23 6.44 -12.98
CA HIS A 325 -5.06 5.90 -11.91
C HIS A 325 -5.81 7.04 -11.23
N ALA A 326 -7.06 6.80 -10.86
CA ALA A 326 -7.97 7.81 -10.32
C ALA A 326 -7.35 8.64 -9.20
N LEU A 327 -6.72 7.99 -8.22
CA LEU A 327 -6.05 8.65 -7.10
C LEU A 327 -4.92 9.60 -7.56
N VAL A 328 -4.16 9.20 -8.57
CA VAL A 328 -3.09 10.03 -9.16
C VAL A 328 -3.69 11.18 -9.96
N SER A 329 -4.69 10.91 -10.79
CA SER A 329 -5.41 11.92 -11.57
C SER A 329 -6.03 12.98 -10.66
N ALA A 330 -6.75 12.56 -9.62
CA ALA A 330 -7.38 13.44 -8.63
C ALA A 330 -6.35 14.30 -7.90
N ARG A 331 -5.19 13.73 -7.52
CA ARG A 331 -4.12 14.51 -6.89
C ARG A 331 -3.55 15.55 -7.85
N ARG A 332 -3.38 15.21 -9.13
CA ARG A 332 -2.91 16.16 -10.14
C ARG A 332 -3.94 17.26 -10.38
N SER A 333 -5.24 16.95 -10.34
CA SER A 333 -6.31 17.95 -10.32
C SER A 333 -6.22 18.84 -9.06
N LEU A 334 -6.01 18.28 -7.87
CA LEU A 334 -5.79 19.05 -6.64
C LEU A 334 -4.60 20.00 -6.78
N MET A 335 -3.48 19.56 -7.35
CA MET A 335 -2.35 20.46 -7.60
C MET A 335 -2.73 21.64 -8.50
N ARG A 336 -3.62 21.45 -9.48
CA ARG A 336 -4.12 22.56 -10.32
C ARG A 336 -4.99 23.53 -9.51
N PHE A 337 -5.85 23.01 -8.66
CA PHE A 337 -6.60 23.80 -7.68
C PHE A 337 -5.65 24.64 -6.81
N LEU A 338 -4.61 24.02 -6.23
CA LEU A 338 -3.63 24.75 -5.41
C LEU A 338 -2.88 25.83 -6.22
N TYR A 339 -2.46 25.56 -7.45
CA TYR A 339 -1.85 26.60 -8.32
C TYR A 339 -2.81 27.76 -8.60
N ARG A 340 -4.10 27.49 -8.83
CA ARG A 340 -5.13 28.52 -9.02
C ARG A 340 -5.25 29.40 -7.77
N HIS A 341 -5.34 28.81 -6.59
CA HIS A 341 -5.43 29.57 -5.34
C HIS A 341 -4.15 30.33 -4.99
N LEU A 342 -2.97 29.85 -5.40
CA LEU A 342 -1.73 30.62 -5.33
C LEU A 342 -1.77 31.85 -6.23
N LEU A 343 -2.24 31.72 -7.47
CA LEU A 343 -2.41 32.88 -8.36
C LEU A 343 -3.43 33.87 -7.81
N MET A 344 -4.52 33.41 -7.19
CA MET A 344 -5.49 34.26 -6.52
C MET A 344 -4.86 34.99 -5.31
N PHE A 345 -4.05 34.29 -4.52
CA PHE A 345 -3.36 34.86 -3.36
C PHE A 345 -2.34 35.93 -3.75
N PHE A 346 -1.50 35.64 -4.74
CA PHE A 346 -0.50 36.60 -5.22
C PHE A 346 -1.08 37.68 -6.15
N SER A 347 -2.38 37.60 -6.47
CA SER A 347 -3.03 38.62 -7.28
C SER A 347 -3.04 39.97 -6.55
N LYS A 348 -2.97 41.07 -7.30
CA LYS A 348 -3.12 42.42 -6.75
C LYS A 348 -4.57 42.80 -6.44
N THR A 349 -5.51 41.85 -6.57
CA THR A 349 -6.95 42.09 -6.44
C THR A 349 -7.42 41.55 -5.10
N ALA A 350 -7.84 42.45 -4.20
CA ALA A 350 -8.22 42.11 -2.83
C ALA A 350 -9.28 40.99 -2.75
N ASN A 351 -10.34 41.07 -3.57
CA ASN A 351 -11.42 40.07 -3.60
C ASN A 351 -10.91 38.65 -3.97
N LEU A 352 -9.96 38.55 -4.91
CA LEU A 352 -9.39 37.26 -5.29
C LEU A 352 -8.47 36.71 -4.19
N THR A 353 -7.72 37.59 -3.54
CA THR A 353 -6.84 37.23 -2.41
C THR A 353 -7.67 36.67 -1.25
N GLU A 354 -8.78 37.31 -0.92
CA GLU A 354 -9.71 36.86 0.12
C GLU A 354 -10.32 35.49 -0.20
N LYS A 355 -10.64 35.23 -1.47
CA LYS A 355 -11.14 33.91 -1.94
C LYS A 355 -10.07 32.82 -1.99
N SER A 356 -8.78 33.15 -1.81
CA SER A 356 -7.74 32.12 -1.77
C SER A 356 -7.93 31.21 -0.55
N VAL A 357 -7.59 29.92 -0.70
CA VAL A 357 -7.52 28.99 0.44
C VAL A 357 -6.25 29.15 1.28
N PHE A 358 -5.33 30.04 0.86
CA PHE A 358 -4.05 30.24 1.52
C PHE A 358 -4.04 31.48 2.41
N GLU A 359 -3.23 31.40 3.46
CA GLU A 359 -2.84 32.52 4.31
C GLU A 359 -1.32 32.54 4.52
N GLN A 360 -0.81 33.68 4.96
CA GLN A 360 0.62 33.82 5.25
C GLN A 360 0.95 33.09 6.55
N SER A 361 1.89 32.14 6.50
CA SER A 361 2.46 31.52 7.70
C SER A 361 3.68 32.31 8.18
N GLY A 362 4.00 32.18 9.47
CA GLY A 362 5.21 32.75 10.08
C GLY A 362 6.52 32.13 9.54
N SER A 363 6.44 31.04 8.78
CA SER A 363 7.57 30.34 8.16
C SER A 363 8.10 31.00 6.87
N GLY A 364 7.41 32.01 6.34
CA GLY A 364 7.67 32.59 5.02
C GLY A 364 7.09 31.77 3.85
N LEU A 365 6.50 30.60 4.13
CA LEU A 365 5.63 29.87 3.21
C LEU A 365 4.16 30.23 3.47
N LEU A 366 3.29 29.83 2.55
CA LEU A 366 1.84 29.93 2.75
C LEU A 366 1.30 28.62 3.32
N SER A 367 0.32 28.70 4.22
CA SER A 367 -0.42 27.57 4.76
C SER A 367 -1.87 27.62 4.28
N LEU A 368 -2.57 26.49 4.34
CA LEU A 368 -4.02 26.53 4.18
C LEU A 368 -4.63 27.35 5.33
N LYS A 369 -5.68 28.11 5.03
CA LYS A 369 -6.39 28.91 6.02
C LYS A 369 -6.88 28.07 7.19
N SER A 370 -6.77 28.63 8.37
CA SER A 370 -7.40 28.10 9.57
C SER A 370 -8.91 27.86 9.32
N GLY A 371 -9.39 26.67 9.69
CA GLY A 371 -10.76 26.22 9.44
C GLY A 371 -11.00 25.47 8.12
N ILE A 372 -9.96 25.27 7.29
CA ILE A 372 -10.00 24.39 6.11
C ILE A 372 -9.44 23.02 6.48
N THR A 373 -10.22 21.96 6.28
CA THR A 373 -9.74 20.57 6.33
C THR A 373 -9.86 19.90 4.97
N LEU A 374 -8.81 19.18 4.58
CA LEU A 374 -8.77 18.46 3.30
C LEU A 374 -9.05 16.98 3.53
N HIS A 375 -9.92 16.40 2.71
CA HIS A 375 -10.31 14.99 2.78
C HIS A 375 -10.11 14.32 1.43
N LEU A 376 -9.84 13.02 1.44
CA LEU A 376 -9.72 12.19 0.25
C LEU A 376 -10.83 11.15 0.24
N TYR A 377 -11.57 11.07 -0.87
CA TYR A 377 -12.50 9.99 -1.15
C TYR A 377 -11.95 9.09 -2.26
N VAL A 378 -12.10 7.76 -2.12
CA VAL A 378 -11.82 6.77 -3.16
C VAL A 378 -12.98 5.76 -3.26
N ASN A 379 -13.54 5.56 -4.45
CA ASN A 379 -14.63 4.61 -4.69
C ASN A 379 -14.14 3.15 -4.71
N GLN A 380 -12.82 2.93 -4.74
CA GLN A 380 -12.19 1.62 -4.68
C GLN A 380 -10.93 1.69 -3.81
N LEU A 381 -10.57 0.56 -3.18
CA LEU A 381 -9.28 0.47 -2.50
C LEU A 381 -8.15 0.74 -3.52
N PRO A 382 -7.18 1.62 -3.20
CA PRO A 382 -6.06 1.90 -4.10
C PRO A 382 -5.33 0.62 -4.50
N LYS A 383 -5.01 0.46 -5.79
CA LYS A 383 -4.23 -0.68 -6.27
C LYS A 383 -2.87 -0.75 -5.58
N GLY A 384 -2.42 -1.96 -5.24
CA GLY A 384 -1.22 -2.20 -4.44
C GLY A 384 -1.55 -2.92 -3.13
N ALA A 385 -0.72 -2.70 -2.13
CA ALA A 385 -0.82 -3.35 -0.84
C ALA A 385 -2.10 -3.06 -0.04
N ALA A 386 -2.90 -2.03 -0.41
CA ALA A 386 -4.16 -1.79 0.27
C ALA A 386 -5.21 -2.89 -0.03
N GLN A 387 -5.05 -3.64 -1.13
CA GLN A 387 -5.97 -4.70 -1.57
C GLN A 387 -5.57 -6.09 -1.03
N ILE A 388 -4.58 -6.18 -0.14
CA ILE A 388 -4.16 -7.45 0.46
C ILE A 388 -5.32 -8.04 1.29
N PRO A 389 -5.61 -9.35 1.17
CA PRO A 389 -6.69 -9.99 1.92
C PRO A 389 -6.52 -9.84 3.43
N SER A 390 -7.60 -9.46 4.11
CA SER A 390 -7.65 -9.26 5.57
C SER A 390 -7.55 -10.54 6.41
N GLN A 391 -7.53 -11.72 5.77
CA GLN A 391 -7.66 -13.04 6.41
C GLN A 391 -6.35 -13.67 6.88
N LEU A 392 -5.20 -13.01 6.69
CA LEU A 392 -3.92 -13.56 7.12
C LEU A 392 -3.66 -13.19 8.60
N ARG A 393 -4.05 -14.08 9.52
CA ARG A 393 -3.49 -14.12 10.88
C ARG A 393 -2.17 -14.87 10.83
N LEU A 394 -1.12 -14.27 11.36
CA LEU A 394 0.24 -14.72 11.10
C LEU A 394 0.99 -14.89 12.41
N ASN A 395 1.49 -16.10 12.64
CA ASN A 395 2.56 -16.34 13.59
C ASN A 395 3.84 -15.71 12.98
N PRO A 396 4.57 -14.84 13.69
CA PRO A 396 5.72 -14.09 13.13
C PRO A 396 6.85 -14.94 12.54
N LEU A 397 6.88 -16.25 12.81
CA LEU A 397 7.85 -17.20 12.26
C LEU A 397 7.27 -18.15 11.20
N SER A 398 6.00 -18.01 10.82
CA SER A 398 5.39 -18.87 9.82
C SER A 398 5.79 -18.44 8.40
N ILE A 399 5.71 -19.40 7.47
CA ILE A 399 5.79 -19.12 6.02
C ILE A 399 4.72 -18.09 5.62
N SER A 400 3.56 -18.07 6.30
CA SER A 400 2.52 -17.08 6.06
C SER A 400 2.92 -15.67 6.52
N ALA A 401 3.71 -15.49 7.58
CA ALA A 401 4.28 -14.19 7.96
C ALA A 401 5.26 -13.67 6.91
N TRP A 402 6.09 -14.55 6.35
CA TRP A 402 6.97 -14.19 5.25
C TRP A 402 6.19 -13.83 3.97
N GLN A 403 5.15 -14.59 3.63
CA GLN A 403 4.25 -14.29 2.50
C GLN A 403 3.56 -12.93 2.68
N PHE A 404 3.05 -12.63 3.87
CA PHE A 404 2.46 -11.33 4.17
C PHE A 404 3.46 -10.19 4.13
N ASN A 405 4.69 -10.39 4.63
CA ASN A 405 5.74 -9.38 4.53
C ASN A 405 6.05 -9.04 3.05
N ASN A 406 6.00 -10.03 2.15
CA ASN A 406 6.08 -9.79 0.72
C ASN A 406 4.81 -9.10 0.18
N GLU A 407 3.62 -9.44 0.67
CA GLU A 407 2.38 -8.78 0.26
C GLU A 407 2.31 -7.32 0.73
N ILE A 408 2.84 -6.97 1.90
CA ILE A 408 2.96 -5.59 2.38
C ILE A 408 4.23 -4.88 1.89
N SER A 409 5.00 -5.47 0.97
CA SER A 409 6.11 -4.79 0.31
C SER A 409 5.64 -3.65 -0.59
N LEU A 410 6.58 -2.89 -1.13
CA LEU A 410 6.29 -1.94 -2.19
C LEU A 410 5.88 -2.67 -3.47
N HIS A 411 5.03 -2.03 -4.25
CA HIS A 411 4.49 -2.56 -5.49
C HIS A 411 4.73 -1.61 -6.66
N LEU A 412 4.90 -2.20 -7.83
CA LEU A 412 4.96 -1.55 -9.13
C LEU A 412 3.62 -1.69 -9.84
N SER A 413 3.28 -0.69 -10.65
CA SER A 413 2.10 -0.65 -11.51
C SER A 413 2.53 -0.48 -12.96
N VAL A 414 2.04 -1.38 -13.81
CA VAL A 414 2.35 -1.43 -15.25
C VAL A 414 1.08 -1.77 -16.01
N GLU A 415 0.65 -0.86 -16.91
CA GLU A 415 -0.57 -1.01 -17.71
C GLU A 415 -1.81 -1.39 -16.85
N GLY A 416 -1.88 -0.88 -15.61
CA GLY A 416 -2.97 -1.15 -14.67
C GLY A 416 -2.85 -2.45 -13.85
N LYS A 417 -1.81 -3.26 -14.07
CA LYS A 417 -1.48 -4.45 -13.27
C LYS A 417 -0.47 -4.13 -12.17
N VAL A 418 -0.55 -4.85 -11.06
CA VAL A 418 0.29 -4.64 -9.87
C VAL A 418 1.25 -5.81 -9.68
N PHE A 419 2.51 -5.51 -9.36
CA PHE A 419 3.56 -6.49 -9.08
C PHE A 419 4.33 -6.09 -7.84
N SER A 420 4.72 -7.03 -6.96
CA SER A 420 5.66 -6.72 -5.88
C SER A 420 7.01 -6.32 -6.46
N VAL A 421 7.72 -5.40 -5.80
CA VAL A 421 9.12 -5.04 -6.16
C VAL A 421 10.09 -6.21 -6.06
N PHE A 422 9.73 -7.28 -5.33
CA PHE A 422 10.52 -8.49 -5.21
C PHE A 422 10.19 -9.56 -6.25
N SER A 423 9.20 -9.33 -7.12
CA SER A 423 8.79 -10.35 -8.09
C SER A 423 9.83 -10.52 -9.21
N SER A 424 10.31 -11.74 -9.40
CA SER A 424 11.18 -12.13 -10.52
C SER A 424 10.45 -12.25 -11.85
N THR A 425 9.11 -12.25 -11.84
CA THR A 425 8.27 -12.41 -13.05
C THR A 425 8.21 -11.16 -13.91
N PHE A 426 8.72 -10.03 -13.41
CA PHE A 426 8.67 -8.75 -14.13
C PHE A 426 10.02 -8.49 -14.81
N ASP A 427 10.06 -8.73 -16.12
CA ASP A 427 11.22 -8.39 -16.94
C ASP A 427 11.24 -6.88 -17.22
N HIS A 428 12.25 -6.19 -16.70
CA HIS A 428 12.50 -4.77 -16.93
C HIS A 428 12.91 -4.45 -18.39
N SER A 429 13.15 -5.46 -19.23
CA SER A 429 13.72 -5.31 -20.58
C SER A 429 12.78 -4.72 -21.65
N ALA A 430 11.46 -4.67 -21.40
CA ALA A 430 10.51 -4.10 -22.35
C ALA A 430 10.24 -2.61 -22.06
N SER A 431 10.26 -1.76 -23.09
CA SER A 431 10.02 -0.30 -23.10
C SER A 431 8.63 0.14 -22.58
N LYS A 432 8.26 -0.24 -21.36
CA LYS A 432 6.99 0.08 -20.70
C LYS A 432 7.20 1.10 -19.59
N VAL A 433 6.24 2.01 -19.42
CA VAL A 433 6.25 2.90 -18.24
C VAL A 433 5.97 2.08 -16.99
N VAL A 434 6.92 2.08 -16.07
CA VAL A 434 6.75 1.54 -14.73
C VAL A 434 6.52 2.68 -13.74
N SER A 435 5.54 2.53 -12.87
CA SER A 435 5.31 3.45 -11.75
C SER A 435 5.16 2.68 -10.45
N MET A 436 5.34 3.34 -9.32
CA MET A 436 4.88 2.78 -8.03
C MET A 436 3.36 2.62 -8.02
N SER A 437 2.86 1.68 -7.22
CA SER A 437 1.42 1.46 -7.03
C SER A 437 0.71 2.69 -6.46
N ALA A 438 -0.62 2.73 -6.59
CA ALA A 438 -1.43 3.81 -6.04
C ALA A 438 -1.34 3.86 -4.51
N THR A 439 -1.29 2.69 -3.86
CA THR A 439 -1.10 2.58 -2.40
C THR A 439 0.23 3.18 -1.96
N ASP A 440 1.34 2.79 -2.58
CA ASP A 440 2.66 3.26 -2.14
C ASP A 440 2.86 4.75 -2.41
N LYS A 441 2.24 5.26 -3.48
CA LYS A 441 2.17 6.70 -3.75
C LYS A 441 1.41 7.43 -2.65
N LEU A 442 0.29 6.89 -2.19
CA LEU A 442 -0.47 7.45 -1.09
C LEU A 442 0.34 7.47 0.21
N THR A 443 1.04 6.37 0.54
CA THR A 443 2.01 6.32 1.66
C THR A 443 3.03 7.45 1.56
N GLN A 444 3.59 7.70 0.37
CA GLN A 444 4.54 8.79 0.17
C GLN A 444 3.91 10.18 0.39
N TRP A 445 2.65 10.39 0.00
CA TRP A 445 2.00 11.69 0.16
C TRP A 445 1.56 11.96 1.60
N GLN A 446 1.34 10.92 2.41
CA GLN A 446 1.12 11.10 3.85
C GLN A 446 2.36 11.59 4.62
N VAL A 447 3.54 11.49 4.00
CA VAL A 447 4.80 11.98 4.58
C VAL A 447 5.25 13.28 3.91
N LEU A 448 5.22 13.34 2.57
CA LEU A 448 5.72 14.49 1.81
C LEU A 448 4.67 15.58 1.52
N GLY A 449 3.41 15.31 1.87
CA GLY A 449 2.26 16.10 1.48
C GLY A 449 1.84 15.89 0.01
N PHE A 450 0.61 16.26 -0.29
CA PHE A 450 -0.02 16.07 -1.60
C PHE A 450 0.42 17.10 -2.64
N GLN A 451 0.99 18.23 -2.23
CA GLN A 451 1.43 19.33 -3.10
C GLN A 451 2.62 18.97 -4.01
N GLY A 452 3.54 18.15 -3.53
CA GLY A 452 4.75 17.79 -4.27
C GLY A 452 5.80 18.92 -4.37
N ALA A 453 6.96 18.58 -4.92
CA ALA A 453 8.18 19.41 -4.88
C ALA A 453 8.06 20.82 -5.48
N LEU A 454 7.25 21.01 -6.53
CA LEU A 454 7.17 22.34 -7.17
C LEU A 454 6.32 23.32 -6.34
N LEU A 455 5.21 22.85 -5.78
CA LEU A 455 4.35 23.68 -4.94
C LEU A 455 5.02 23.96 -3.58
N SER A 456 5.86 23.06 -3.07
CA SER A 456 6.57 23.26 -1.80
C SER A 456 7.57 24.42 -1.79
N HIS A 457 7.80 25.09 -2.92
CA HIS A 457 8.52 26.37 -2.97
C HIS A 457 7.71 27.54 -2.43
N PHE A 458 6.39 27.41 -2.41
CA PHE A 458 5.45 28.48 -2.06
C PHE A 458 4.62 28.13 -0.82
N ILE A 459 4.33 26.84 -0.60
CA ILE A 459 3.39 26.40 0.43
C ILE A 459 3.98 25.34 1.36
N GLU A 460 3.52 25.33 2.59
CA GLU A 460 3.76 24.25 3.56
C GLU A 460 3.16 22.92 3.07
N PRO A 461 3.62 21.75 3.57
CA PRO A 461 3.07 20.47 3.18
C PRO A 461 1.56 20.36 3.45
N VAL A 462 0.81 19.94 2.43
CA VAL A 462 -0.66 19.79 2.51
C VAL A 462 -0.98 18.32 2.75
N TYR A 463 -1.66 18.00 3.84
CA TYR A 463 -2.08 16.64 4.21
C TYR A 463 -3.60 16.49 4.20
N VAL A 464 -4.07 15.25 4.09
CA VAL A 464 -5.49 14.93 4.26
C VAL A 464 -5.76 14.52 5.69
N HIS A 465 -6.89 15.00 6.24
CA HIS A 465 -7.37 14.65 7.56
C HIS A 465 -8.04 13.27 7.58
N SER A 466 -8.80 12.92 6.53
CA SER A 466 -9.42 11.60 6.39
C SER A 466 -9.32 11.02 4.99
N ILE A 467 -9.39 9.69 4.90
CA ILE A 467 -9.46 8.90 3.68
C ILE A 467 -10.71 8.03 3.75
N LEU A 468 -11.73 8.37 2.95
CA LEU A 468 -12.99 7.66 2.89
C LEU A 468 -12.99 6.66 1.73
N VAL A 469 -13.36 5.41 2.02
CA VAL A 469 -13.33 4.31 1.04
C VAL A 469 -14.75 3.84 0.76
N GLY A 470 -15.24 4.14 -0.44
CA GLY A 470 -16.56 3.75 -0.95
C GLY A 470 -16.58 2.46 -1.74
N ASN A 471 -15.80 1.45 -1.34
CA ASN A 471 -15.66 0.23 -2.11
C ASN A 471 -16.77 -0.79 -1.77
N VAL A 472 -17.67 -1.07 -2.73
CA VAL A 472 -18.81 -1.98 -2.58
C VAL A 472 -18.41 -3.40 -2.12
N GLY A 473 -17.22 -3.88 -2.49
CA GLY A 473 -16.74 -5.23 -2.17
C GLY A 473 -15.81 -5.30 -0.95
N CYS A 474 -15.68 -4.22 -0.18
CA CYS A 474 -14.68 -4.09 0.87
C CYS A 474 -15.32 -4.11 2.26
N SER A 475 -14.93 -5.07 3.09
CA SER A 475 -15.43 -5.21 4.47
C SER A 475 -14.51 -4.60 5.53
N ASP A 476 -13.24 -4.32 5.22
CA ASP A 476 -12.25 -3.75 6.14
C ASP A 476 -11.22 -2.89 5.39
N VAL A 477 -10.70 -1.85 6.04
CA VAL A 477 -9.64 -0.95 5.57
C VAL A 477 -8.26 -1.23 6.18
N ARG A 478 -8.09 -2.33 6.92
CA ARG A 478 -6.84 -2.70 7.58
C ARG A 478 -5.62 -2.71 6.67
N GLY A 479 -5.71 -3.32 5.48
CA GLY A 479 -4.60 -3.32 4.52
C GLY A 479 -4.17 -1.90 4.11
N LEU A 480 -5.14 -1.00 3.94
CA LEU A 480 -4.88 0.42 3.68
C LEU A 480 -4.24 1.11 4.89
N LYS A 481 -4.75 0.89 6.11
CA LYS A 481 -4.17 1.45 7.35
C LYS A 481 -2.74 1.00 7.57
N MET A 482 -2.44 -0.27 7.36
CA MET A 482 -1.09 -0.82 7.49
C MET A 482 -0.15 -0.22 6.46
N SER A 483 -0.54 -0.22 5.18
CA SER A 483 0.30 0.26 4.08
C SER A 483 0.54 1.77 4.10
N VAL A 484 -0.46 2.57 4.49
CA VAL A 484 -0.40 4.04 4.44
C VAL A 484 0.10 4.66 5.75
N SER A 485 -0.21 4.07 6.90
CA SER A 485 0.18 4.62 8.21
C SER A 485 1.33 3.82 8.84
N GLN A 486 1.15 2.52 9.07
CA GLN A 486 2.09 1.75 9.90
C GLN A 486 3.48 1.58 9.25
N ARG A 487 3.57 1.47 7.92
CA ARG A 487 4.88 1.40 7.22
C ARG A 487 5.80 2.59 7.49
N VAL A 488 5.22 3.74 7.81
CA VAL A 488 5.93 5.01 7.98
C VAL A 488 5.80 5.55 9.39
N GLU A 489 5.35 4.73 10.33
CA GLU A 489 5.26 5.09 11.74
C GLU A 489 6.66 5.39 12.31
N GLY A 490 6.75 6.40 13.19
CA GLY A 490 8.00 6.82 13.82
C GLY A 490 8.95 7.68 12.94
N ILE A 491 8.67 7.84 11.64
CA ILE A 491 9.58 8.56 10.72
C ILE A 491 9.66 10.07 11.00
N THR A 492 8.64 10.68 11.62
CA THR A 492 8.54 12.14 11.83
C THR A 492 9.78 12.74 12.47
N SER A 493 10.41 12.04 13.41
CA SER A 493 11.63 12.49 14.09
C SER A 493 12.85 12.67 13.18
N GLN A 494 12.83 12.05 11.99
CA GLN A 494 13.92 12.07 11.02
C GLN A 494 13.67 13.06 9.87
N LEU A 495 12.48 13.65 9.80
CA LEU A 495 12.08 14.53 8.69
C LEU A 495 12.56 15.97 8.93
N PRO A 496 12.86 16.71 7.84
CA PRO A 496 13.16 18.13 7.95
C PRO A 496 11.92 18.92 8.40
N MET A 497 12.17 20.16 8.83
CA MET A 497 11.13 21.10 9.28
C MET A 497 9.94 21.16 8.30
N PHE A 498 8.73 21.27 8.86
CA PHE A 498 7.41 21.26 8.20
C PHE A 498 6.90 19.90 7.69
N TYR A 499 7.75 18.88 7.58
CA TYR A 499 7.32 17.54 7.16
C TYR A 499 7.05 16.64 8.36
N CYS A 500 5.92 15.97 8.34
CA CYS A 500 5.55 14.98 9.35
C CYS A 500 4.83 13.80 8.70
N MET A 501 4.75 12.68 9.43
CA MET A 501 3.79 11.63 9.12
C MET A 501 2.44 11.99 9.74
N MET A 502 1.47 12.34 8.90
CA MET A 502 0.09 12.55 9.33
C MET A 502 -0.66 11.21 9.28
N THR A 503 -1.27 10.80 10.39
CA THR A 503 -2.13 9.60 10.42
C THR A 503 -3.56 10.01 10.09
N PRO A 504 -4.07 9.70 8.88
CA PRO A 504 -5.43 10.07 8.50
C PRO A 504 -6.45 9.17 9.19
N HIS A 505 -7.65 9.69 9.42
CA HIS A 505 -8.80 8.84 9.76
C HIS A 505 -9.25 8.07 8.51
N ILE A 506 -9.15 6.74 8.54
CA ILE A 506 -9.55 5.89 7.41
C ILE A 506 -10.84 5.16 7.76
N SER A 507 -11.88 5.31 6.95
CA SER A 507 -13.18 4.70 7.21
C SER A 507 -13.88 4.27 5.92
N LEU A 508 -14.70 3.22 6.04
CA LEU A 508 -15.62 2.81 4.98
C LEU A 508 -16.83 3.75 4.96
N VAL A 509 -17.31 4.02 3.76
CA VAL A 509 -18.54 4.78 3.51
C VAL A 509 -19.31 4.11 2.37
N PRO A 510 -20.60 4.42 2.17
CA PRO A 510 -21.32 3.96 0.99
C PRO A 510 -20.63 4.43 -0.30
N ALA A 511 -20.59 3.54 -1.29
CA ALA A 511 -20.08 3.89 -2.62
C ALA A 511 -20.86 5.05 -3.23
N VAL A 512 -20.17 5.95 -3.94
CA VAL A 512 -20.81 7.04 -4.68
C VAL A 512 -21.19 6.60 -6.09
N ALA A 513 -20.53 5.55 -6.60
CA ALA A 513 -20.84 4.95 -7.88
C ALA A 513 -20.78 3.42 -7.80
N SER A 514 -21.74 2.75 -8.44
CA SER A 514 -21.70 1.31 -8.65
C SER A 514 -20.70 0.98 -9.76
N ASN A 515 -20.04 -0.17 -9.65
CA ASN A 515 -19.24 -0.70 -10.75
C ASN A 515 -20.21 -1.20 -11.82
N THR A 516 -20.22 -0.58 -13.00
CA THR A 516 -20.94 -1.16 -14.15
C THR A 516 -20.19 -2.43 -14.55
N SER A 517 -20.92 -3.54 -14.68
CA SER A 517 -20.40 -4.89 -14.95
C SER A 517 -19.78 -5.06 -16.34
N ASP A 518 -19.49 -3.95 -17.04
CA ASP A 518 -18.97 -3.99 -18.38
C ASP A 518 -17.49 -4.33 -18.32
N ARG A 519 -17.18 -5.63 -18.45
CA ARG A 519 -15.83 -6.22 -18.40
C ARG A 519 -14.96 -5.85 -19.61
N GLY A 520 -15.29 -4.77 -20.31
CA GLY A 520 -14.39 -4.12 -21.25
C GLY A 520 -13.27 -3.39 -20.52
N GLN A 521 -12.04 -3.44 -21.03
CA GLN A 521 -10.95 -2.62 -20.51
C GLN A 521 -11.22 -1.15 -20.87
N PHE A 522 -11.92 -0.44 -20.00
CA PHE A 522 -12.14 1.00 -20.16
C PHE A 522 -10.88 1.75 -19.77
N THR A 523 -10.08 2.15 -20.77
CA THR A 523 -8.79 2.84 -20.54
C THR A 523 -8.95 4.32 -20.28
N LEU A 524 -10.13 4.88 -20.55
CA LEU A 524 -10.42 6.29 -20.35
C LEU A 524 -10.55 6.62 -18.86
N GLY A 525 -10.06 7.80 -18.50
CA GLY A 525 -10.26 8.42 -17.21
C GLY A 525 -10.62 9.89 -17.38
N ILE A 526 -11.50 10.39 -16.54
CA ILE A 526 -11.88 11.81 -16.49
C ILE A 526 -11.07 12.52 -15.42
N ASN A 527 -10.85 13.81 -15.62
CA ASN A 527 -10.34 14.69 -14.59
C ASN A 527 -11.06 16.04 -14.58
N TRP A 528 -11.26 16.57 -13.39
CA TRP A 528 -11.88 17.87 -13.16
C TRP A 528 -11.27 18.52 -11.90
N SER A 529 -11.20 19.84 -11.90
CA SER A 529 -10.81 20.67 -10.76
C SER A 529 -11.80 21.82 -10.65
N GLU A 530 -12.06 22.29 -9.43
CA GLU A 530 -12.84 23.50 -9.21
C GLU A 530 -12.23 24.66 -10.02
N GLY A 531 -13.11 25.43 -10.68
CA GLY A 531 -12.77 26.44 -11.67
C GLY A 531 -12.71 25.96 -13.12
N ASP A 532 -12.78 24.64 -13.38
CA ASP A 532 -12.88 24.11 -14.74
C ASP A 532 -14.30 24.27 -15.31
N SER A 533 -14.39 24.81 -16.52
CA SER A 533 -15.65 24.92 -17.27
C SER A 533 -16.16 23.56 -17.78
N SER A 534 -15.26 22.61 -18.04
CA SER A 534 -15.60 21.26 -18.52
C SER A 534 -14.57 20.20 -18.08
N LEU A 535 -14.99 18.95 -18.05
CA LEU A 535 -14.12 17.81 -17.78
C LEU A 535 -13.15 17.54 -18.94
N GLU A 536 -12.02 16.93 -18.64
CA GLU A 536 -11.06 16.43 -19.62
C GLU A 536 -11.03 14.92 -19.53
N VAL A 537 -11.05 14.26 -20.68
CA VAL A 537 -10.98 12.81 -20.82
C VAL A 537 -9.62 12.42 -21.36
N VAL A 538 -8.94 11.52 -20.65
CA VAL A 538 -7.59 11.04 -20.96
C VAL A 538 -7.64 9.54 -21.18
N ASP A 539 -7.05 9.07 -22.27
CA ASP A 539 -6.76 7.65 -22.44
C ASP A 539 -5.53 7.28 -21.61
N GLY A 540 -5.72 6.41 -20.61
CA GLY A 540 -4.68 5.98 -19.69
C GLY A 540 -3.52 5.22 -20.35
N LEU A 541 -3.74 4.55 -21.49
CA LEU A 541 -2.66 3.86 -22.22
C LEU A 541 -1.86 4.83 -23.09
N ALA A 542 -2.51 5.80 -23.73
CA ALA A 542 -1.84 6.84 -24.49
C ALA A 542 -1.20 7.93 -23.59
N GLY A 543 -1.75 8.13 -22.39
CA GLY A 543 -1.38 9.21 -21.48
C GLY A 543 -1.69 10.60 -22.03
N ARG A 544 -2.68 10.71 -22.92
CA ARG A 544 -3.09 11.94 -23.63
C ARG A 544 -4.60 12.10 -23.59
N ALA A 545 -5.07 13.33 -23.78
CA ALA A 545 -6.48 13.58 -23.97
C ALA A 545 -7.00 12.88 -25.23
N VAL A 546 -8.28 12.50 -25.25
CA VAL A 546 -8.94 11.97 -26.45
C VAL A 546 -9.62 13.07 -27.24
N GLU A 547 -9.86 12.84 -28.53
CA GLU A 547 -10.50 13.83 -29.41
C GLU A 547 -11.91 14.22 -28.98
N GLN A 548 -12.63 13.25 -28.39
CA GLN A 548 -13.97 13.42 -27.85
C GLN A 548 -13.99 14.16 -26.50
N SER A 549 -12.83 14.50 -25.95
CA SER A 549 -12.74 15.21 -24.67
C SER A 549 -13.40 16.60 -24.78
N PRO A 550 -14.33 16.96 -23.86
CA PRO A 550 -14.95 18.28 -23.83
C PRO A 550 -13.93 19.42 -23.67
N PHE A 551 -12.88 19.18 -22.88
CA PHE A 551 -11.73 20.08 -22.78
C PHE A 551 -10.53 19.55 -23.57
N LYS A 552 -9.90 20.42 -24.37
CA LYS A 552 -8.66 20.12 -25.12
C LYS A 552 -7.69 21.29 -25.03
N SER A 553 -6.46 21.04 -24.57
CA SER A 553 -5.46 22.11 -24.38
C SER A 553 -4.80 22.59 -25.68
N SER A 554 -4.66 21.71 -26.68
CA SER A 554 -3.93 21.99 -27.92
C SER A 554 -4.17 20.88 -28.95
N PRO A 555 -3.79 21.07 -30.22
CA PRO A 555 -3.83 20.00 -31.24
C PRO A 555 -3.00 18.76 -30.86
N SER A 556 -2.01 18.91 -29.97
CA SER A 556 -1.17 17.80 -29.51
C SER A 556 -1.85 16.86 -28.49
N LEU A 557 -3.10 17.18 -28.10
CA LEU A 557 -3.90 16.49 -27.08
C LEU A 557 -3.14 16.24 -25.76
N ALA A 558 -2.14 17.07 -25.45
CA ALA A 558 -1.47 17.00 -24.16
C ALA A 558 -2.47 17.34 -23.05
N SER A 559 -2.62 16.42 -22.10
CA SER A 559 -3.53 16.61 -20.96
C SER A 559 -3.09 17.80 -20.11
N ARG A 560 -4.06 18.55 -19.56
CA ARG A 560 -3.81 19.58 -18.54
C ARG A 560 -3.18 19.03 -17.26
N LEU A 561 -3.22 17.71 -17.09
CA LEU A 561 -2.53 17.01 -16.04
C LEU A 561 -1.08 16.67 -16.41
N CYS A 562 -0.52 16.92 -17.59
CA CYS A 562 0.86 16.50 -17.89
C CYS A 562 1.94 17.30 -17.11
N LYS A 563 3.20 16.85 -17.12
CA LYS A 563 4.29 17.54 -16.38
C LYS A 563 4.57 18.93 -16.96
N ALA A 564 4.53 19.07 -18.28
CA ALA A 564 4.68 20.36 -18.95
C ALA A 564 3.60 21.36 -18.49
N ALA A 565 2.34 20.94 -18.43
CA ALA A 565 1.25 21.78 -17.93
C ALA A 565 1.45 22.20 -16.45
N MET A 566 2.04 21.33 -15.61
CA MET A 566 2.36 21.66 -14.22
C MET A 566 3.52 22.65 -14.10
N LEU A 567 4.57 22.48 -14.90
CA LEU A 567 5.68 23.44 -14.94
C LEU A 567 5.19 24.82 -15.40
N HIS A 568 4.17 24.88 -16.25
CA HIS A 568 3.67 26.14 -16.80
C HIS A 568 3.03 26.95 -15.68
N ARG A 569 2.16 26.27 -14.91
CA ARG A 569 1.52 26.84 -13.71
C ARG A 569 2.55 27.25 -12.67
N PHE A 570 3.58 26.44 -12.45
CA PHE A 570 4.70 26.79 -11.57
C PHE A 570 5.38 28.09 -12.01
N LYS A 571 5.72 28.25 -13.29
CA LYS A 571 6.34 29.48 -13.81
C LYS A 571 5.39 30.68 -13.73
N LEU A 572 4.08 30.50 -13.96
CA LEU A 572 3.09 31.57 -13.76
C LEU A 572 3.03 32.04 -12.31
N VAL A 573 2.97 31.11 -11.35
CA VAL A 573 2.99 31.47 -9.92
C VAL A 573 4.31 32.10 -9.53
N ALA A 574 5.45 31.57 -9.99
CA ALA A 574 6.76 32.17 -9.71
C ALA A 574 6.85 33.62 -10.21
N LYS A 575 6.24 33.93 -11.36
CA LYS A 575 6.14 35.29 -11.88
C LYS A 575 5.30 36.19 -10.97
N GLU A 576 4.11 35.73 -10.59
CA GLU A 576 3.20 36.54 -9.75
C GLU A 576 3.76 36.75 -8.33
N ALA A 577 4.40 35.72 -7.78
CA ALA A 577 5.12 35.76 -6.51
C ALA A 577 6.48 36.50 -6.58
N ARG A 578 6.87 37.03 -7.74
CA ARG A 578 8.14 37.73 -7.99
C ARG A 578 9.40 36.94 -7.62
N ARG A 579 9.37 35.62 -7.78
CA ARG A 579 10.48 34.69 -7.51
C ARG A 579 11.35 34.49 -8.75
N LEU A 580 12.24 35.47 -9.00
CA LEU A 580 13.17 35.45 -10.15
C LEU A 580 14.10 34.23 -10.13
N ASP A 581 14.50 33.77 -8.95
CA ASP A 581 15.30 32.56 -8.74
C ASP A 581 14.62 31.30 -9.31
N LEU A 582 13.30 31.20 -9.19
CA LEU A 582 12.53 30.07 -9.71
C LEU A 582 12.25 30.21 -11.21
N LEU A 583 12.13 31.43 -11.72
CA LEU A 583 11.98 31.68 -13.17
C LEU A 583 13.25 31.38 -13.96
N ALA A 584 14.43 31.59 -13.35
CA ALA A 584 15.73 31.30 -13.93
C ALA A 584 16.03 29.79 -14.07
N THR A 585 15.16 28.92 -13.57
CA THR A 585 15.35 27.46 -13.67
C THR A 585 15.37 27.00 -15.12
N SER A 586 16.42 26.25 -15.47
CA SER A 586 16.63 25.75 -16.83
C SER A 586 15.59 24.68 -17.18
N SER A 587 15.33 23.74 -16.26
CA SER A 587 14.54 22.53 -16.53
C SER A 587 13.53 22.17 -15.42
N TYR A 588 12.54 21.34 -15.77
CA TYR A 588 11.59 20.77 -14.80
C TYR A 588 12.30 20.03 -13.64
N ARG A 589 13.34 19.25 -13.97
CA ARG A 589 14.15 18.52 -13.00
C ARG A 589 14.85 19.46 -12.02
N GLU A 590 15.44 20.54 -12.53
CA GLU A 590 16.13 21.52 -11.70
C GLU A 590 15.18 22.21 -10.73
N ALA A 591 14.03 22.70 -11.21
CA ALA A 591 13.02 23.32 -10.37
C ALA A 591 12.57 22.40 -9.22
N LYS A 592 12.43 21.09 -9.47
CA LYS A 592 12.14 20.10 -8.42
C LYS A 592 13.30 19.93 -7.45
N ARG A 593 14.54 19.83 -7.95
CA ARG A 593 15.75 19.63 -7.12
C ARG A 593 16.00 20.80 -6.17
N MET A 594 15.68 22.02 -6.59
CA MET A 594 15.83 23.22 -5.77
C MET A 594 14.93 23.25 -4.53
N ALA A 595 13.85 22.46 -4.49
CA ALA A 595 13.05 22.28 -3.28
C ALA A 595 13.76 21.35 -2.28
N LYS A 596 14.87 21.82 -1.69
CA LYS A 596 15.77 21.00 -0.86
C LYS A 596 15.05 20.27 0.29
N PRO A 597 14.22 20.92 1.12
CA PRO A 597 13.53 20.23 2.22
C PRO A 597 12.63 19.10 1.74
N TYR A 598 11.94 19.29 0.61
CA TYR A 598 11.13 18.23 -0.01
C TYR A 598 12.00 17.06 -0.48
N GLN A 599 13.15 17.34 -1.12
CA GLN A 599 14.04 16.29 -1.60
C GLN A 599 14.68 15.51 -0.44
N GLU A 600 15.06 16.19 0.63
CA GLU A 600 15.58 15.59 1.86
C GLU A 600 14.53 14.67 2.51
N ALA A 601 13.31 15.16 2.76
CA ALA A 601 12.21 14.36 3.30
C ALA A 601 11.92 13.12 2.43
N LYS A 602 11.95 13.28 1.11
CA LYS A 602 11.75 12.18 0.15
C LYS A 602 12.86 11.13 0.25
N ASN A 603 14.10 11.55 0.45
CA ASN A 603 15.23 10.63 0.59
C ASN A 603 15.15 9.88 1.92
N VAL A 604 14.83 10.56 3.02
CA VAL A 604 14.59 9.95 4.35
C VAL A 604 13.50 8.89 4.26
N LEU A 605 12.35 9.21 3.65
CA LEU A 605 11.27 8.25 3.45
C LEU A 605 11.71 6.99 2.68
N ARG A 606 12.44 7.17 1.59
CA ARG A 606 12.89 6.03 0.77
C ARG A 606 13.90 5.16 1.52
N ALA A 607 14.82 5.79 2.25
CA ALA A 607 15.77 5.09 3.10
C ALA A 607 15.06 4.31 4.21
N HIS A 608 14.07 4.93 4.88
CA HIS A 608 13.23 4.28 5.89
C HIS A 608 12.51 3.06 5.33
N LEU A 609 11.80 3.19 4.20
CA LEU A 609 11.08 2.07 3.59
C LEU A 609 12.00 0.90 3.20
N LEU A 610 13.20 1.22 2.72
CA LEU A 610 14.21 0.21 2.39
C LEU A 610 14.75 -0.47 3.65
N GLN A 611 15.07 0.30 4.70
CA GLN A 611 15.58 -0.20 5.97
C GLN A 611 14.57 -1.09 6.70
N GLN A 612 13.27 -0.78 6.59
CA GLN A 612 12.18 -1.58 7.14
C GLN A 612 11.87 -2.84 6.30
N GLY A 613 12.60 -3.07 5.20
CA GLY A 613 12.45 -4.29 4.40
C GLY A 613 11.29 -4.29 3.40
N PHE A 614 10.61 -3.15 3.17
CA PHE A 614 9.53 -3.07 2.19
C PHE A 614 10.02 -3.04 0.73
N GLY A 615 11.34 -2.92 0.53
CA GLY A 615 12.00 -2.93 -0.76
C GLY A 615 12.30 -1.53 -1.31
N PRO A 616 13.02 -1.44 -2.44
CA PRO A 616 13.47 -0.18 -2.99
C PRO A 616 12.33 0.57 -3.69
N TRP A 617 12.33 1.90 -3.54
CA TRP A 617 11.47 2.76 -4.34
C TRP A 617 12.01 2.89 -5.76
N LEU A 618 11.16 2.70 -6.78
CA LEU A 618 11.55 2.79 -8.19
C LEU A 618 12.21 4.15 -8.53
N GLU A 619 13.43 4.10 -9.03
CA GLU A 619 14.10 5.25 -9.62
C GLU A 619 13.65 5.44 -11.07
N LYS A 620 13.07 6.61 -11.37
CA LYS A 620 12.68 6.94 -12.75
C LYS A 620 13.89 7.47 -13.52
N HIS A 621 14.01 7.07 -14.79
CA HIS A 621 15.01 7.64 -15.70
C HIS A 621 14.92 9.17 -15.75
N SER A 622 16.08 9.80 -15.56
CA SER A 622 16.26 11.26 -15.48
C SER A 622 15.76 12.02 -16.72
N VAL A 623 15.80 11.36 -17.88
CA VAL A 623 15.37 11.91 -19.19
C VAL A 623 13.92 12.41 -19.15
N SER A 624 13.02 11.73 -18.43
CA SER A 624 11.59 12.08 -18.39
C SER A 624 11.27 13.40 -17.65
N ASP A 625 12.22 13.92 -16.88
CA ASP A 625 12.13 15.18 -16.15
C ASP A 625 13.12 16.23 -16.71
N ASN A 626 14.00 15.88 -17.65
CA ASN A 626 15.00 16.79 -18.22
C ASN A 626 14.46 17.52 -19.45
N PHE A 627 13.44 18.35 -19.24
CA PHE A 627 12.82 19.13 -20.30
C PHE A 627 12.57 20.56 -19.85
N ASN A 628 12.55 21.45 -20.83
CA ASN A 628 12.33 22.87 -20.66
C ASN A 628 11.00 23.23 -21.34
N MET A 629 10.51 24.43 -21.07
CA MET A 629 9.26 24.91 -21.68
C MET A 629 9.50 25.97 -22.71
#